data_AF-A0AAV7JVF3-F1
#
_entry.id   AF-A0AAV7JVF3-F1
#
_cell.length_a   1.000
_cell.length_b   1.000
_cell.length_c   1.000
_cell.angle_alpha   90.00
_cell.angle_beta   90.00
_cell.angle_gamma   90.00
#
_symmetry.space_group_name_H-M   'P 1'
#
loop_
_entity.id
_entity.type
_entity.pdbx_description
1 polymer ?
#
loop_
_entity_poly.entity_id
_entity_poly.type
_entity_poly.pdbx_seq_one_letter_code
_entity_poly.pdbx_strand_id
1 'polypeptide(L)'
;MFPKLSDAKLKGGIFVGPQITTMLKSRTLEGKMTETERKAWQAFRDVVNGFLGNNKDPNYEEIVNTLITSYQKMGCRMSLKLHFLCSHLDFFQENLGDFSEEHGERFHQDIQLMERRYQGRWDSAMMGDYMWFLIREDISGHKRKARSTVHF
;
A
#
# COMPACT_ATOMS: atom_id res chain seq x y z
N MET A 1 21.25 -7.52 2.46
CA MET A 1 20.19 -7.39 1.44
C MET A 1 20.13 -5.99 0.83
N PHE A 2 20.10 -4.92 1.63
CA PHE A 2 20.16 -3.54 1.14
C PHE A 2 21.32 -2.76 1.79
N PRO A 3 22.56 -2.88 1.29
CA PRO A 3 23.74 -2.27 1.94
C PRO A 3 23.75 -0.73 1.91
N LYS A 4 22.88 -0.10 1.10
CA LYS A 4 22.73 1.36 0.99
C LYS A 4 21.56 1.93 1.79
N LEU A 5 20.77 1.11 2.48
CA LEU A 5 19.69 1.58 3.35
C LEU A 5 20.21 1.75 4.78
N SER A 6 19.85 2.87 5.43
CA SER A 6 20.11 3.06 6.84
C SER A 6 19.18 2.19 7.69
N ASP A 7 19.62 1.84 8.90
CA ASP A 7 18.81 1.09 9.87
C ASP A 7 17.48 1.76 10.19
N ALA A 8 17.45 3.10 10.19
CA ALA A 8 16.22 3.87 10.39
C ALA A 8 15.20 3.62 9.26
N LYS A 9 15.63 3.56 8.00
CA LYS A 9 14.75 3.25 6.87
C LYS A 9 14.27 1.81 6.90
N LEU A 10 15.15 0.87 7.28
CA LEU A 10 14.81 -0.54 7.44
C LEU A 10 13.75 -0.73 8.54
N LYS A 11 13.96 -0.13 9.72
CA LYS A 11 12.99 -0.19 10.84
C LYS A 11 11.67 0.51 10.52
N GLY A 12 11.73 1.62 9.79
CA GLY A 12 10.54 2.37 9.38
C GLY A 12 9.76 1.73 8.23
N GLY A 13 10.24 0.62 7.66
CA GLY A 13 9.61 -0.01 6.50
C GLY A 13 9.59 0.88 5.26
N ILE A 14 10.54 1.81 5.15
CA ILE A 14 10.59 2.79 4.06
C ILE A 14 11.36 2.17 2.89
N PHE A 15 10.60 1.60 1.95
CA PHE A 15 11.12 0.99 0.73
C PHE A 15 10.52 1.67 -0.50
N VAL A 16 11.33 1.84 -1.54
CA VAL A 16 10.89 2.32 -2.86
C VAL A 16 10.61 1.15 -3.81
N GLY A 17 9.89 1.38 -4.91
CA GLY A 17 9.47 0.35 -5.88
C GLY A 17 10.55 -0.66 -6.28
N PRO A 18 11.77 -0.23 -6.68
CA PRO A 18 12.86 -1.15 -7.00
C PRO A 18 13.32 -2.02 -5.82
N GLN A 19 13.29 -1.48 -4.60
CA GLN A 19 13.66 -2.21 -3.38
C GLN A 19 12.60 -3.24 -3.01
N ILE A 20 11.32 -2.89 -3.12
CA ILE A 20 10.19 -3.82 -2.93
C ILE A 20 10.31 -4.96 -3.95
N THR A 21 10.54 -4.64 -5.22
CA THR A 21 10.75 -5.64 -6.29
C THR A 21 11.93 -6.57 -5.99
N THR A 22 13.05 -6.03 -5.50
CA THR A 22 14.21 -6.82 -5.08
C THR A 22 13.88 -7.71 -3.88
N MET A 23 13.05 -7.21 -2.96
CA MET A 23 12.60 -7.94 -1.78
C MET A 23 11.76 -9.17 -2.15
N LEU A 24 10.78 -8.98 -3.04
CA LEU A 24 9.86 -10.03 -3.50
C LEU A 24 10.55 -11.21 -4.19
N LYS A 25 11.73 -10.99 -4.79
CA LYS A 25 12.54 -11.99 -5.50
C LYS A 25 13.56 -12.71 -4.60
N SER A 26 13.69 -12.31 -3.33
CA SER A 26 14.78 -12.78 -2.48
C SER A 26 14.51 -14.11 -1.80
N ARG A 27 15.19 -15.17 -2.28
CA ARG A 27 15.20 -16.49 -1.63
C ARG A 27 15.84 -16.49 -0.24
N THR A 28 16.74 -15.54 0.02
CA THR A 28 17.43 -15.44 1.33
C THR A 28 16.48 -15.02 2.44
N LEU A 29 15.45 -14.22 2.14
CA LEU A 29 14.42 -13.85 3.13
C LEU A 29 13.51 -15.03 3.44
N GLU A 30 13.05 -15.76 2.42
CA GLU A 30 12.16 -16.91 2.58
C GLU A 30 12.76 -18.03 3.43
N GLY A 31 14.09 -18.22 3.35
CA GLY A 31 14.83 -19.19 4.16
C GLY A 31 14.90 -18.84 5.65
N LYS A 32 14.62 -17.59 6.04
CA LYS A 32 14.63 -17.14 7.44
C LYS A 32 13.24 -17.10 8.09
N MET A 33 12.19 -17.28 7.31
CA MET A 33 10.81 -17.21 7.76
C MET A 33 10.35 -18.55 8.35
N THR A 34 9.52 -18.48 9.38
CA THR A 34 8.69 -19.60 9.85
C THR A 34 7.68 -20.00 8.79
N GLU A 35 7.04 -21.15 8.96
CA GLU A 35 6.02 -21.62 8.01
C GLU A 35 4.82 -20.67 7.90
N THR A 36 4.38 -20.10 9.03
CA THR A 36 3.30 -19.11 9.05
C THR A 36 3.70 -17.81 8.35
N GLU A 37 4.90 -17.31 8.62
CA GLU A 37 5.44 -16.12 7.95
C GLU A 37 5.61 -16.34 6.45
N ARG A 38 6.06 -17.52 6.03
CA ARG A 38 6.21 -17.88 4.62
C ARG A 38 4.88 -17.87 3.89
N LYS A 39 3.82 -18.39 4.51
CA LYS A 39 2.45 -18.36 3.95
C LYS A 39 1.94 -16.93 3.77
N ALA A 40 2.10 -16.10 4.80
CA ALA A 40 1.72 -14.69 4.72
C ALA A 40 2.56 -13.90 3.70
N TRP A 41 3.86 -14.22 3.60
CA TRP A 41 4.74 -13.64 2.59
C TRP A 41 4.31 -14.04 1.18
N GLN A 42 3.97 -15.32 0.95
CA GLN A 42 3.46 -15.78 -0.33
C GLN A 42 2.17 -15.06 -0.71
N ALA A 43 1.20 -14.99 0.20
CA ALA A 43 -0.05 -14.27 -0.03
C ALA A 43 0.19 -12.79 -0.36
N PHE A 44 1.19 -12.15 0.25
CA PHE A 44 1.58 -10.78 -0.09
C PHE A 44 2.13 -10.67 -1.51
N ARG A 45 2.96 -11.63 -1.95
CA ARG A 45 3.44 -11.67 -3.34
C ARG A 45 2.30 -11.85 -4.33
N ASP A 46 1.32 -12.69 -3.99
CA ASP A 46 0.18 -12.95 -4.85
C ASP A 46 -0.67 -11.68 -5.00
N VAL A 47 -0.88 -10.91 -3.93
CA VAL A 47 -1.53 -9.57 -4.01
C VAL A 47 -0.73 -8.61 -4.87
N VAL A 48 0.61 -8.57 -4.74
CA VAL A 48 1.43 -7.66 -5.55
C VAL A 48 1.31 -8.01 -7.04
N ASN A 49 1.32 -9.29 -7.40
CA ASN A 49 1.29 -9.72 -8.80
C ASN A 49 -0.11 -9.73 -9.41
N GLY A 50 -1.12 -10.16 -8.64
CA GLY A 50 -2.49 -10.38 -9.11
C GLY A 50 -3.46 -9.25 -8.78
N PHE A 51 -3.07 -8.26 -7.99
CA PHE A 51 -3.92 -7.09 -7.74
C PHE A 51 -3.19 -5.79 -8.02
N LEU A 52 -2.04 -5.55 -7.38
CA LEU A 52 -1.29 -4.29 -7.48
C LEU A 52 -0.41 -4.17 -8.73
N GLY A 53 -0.45 -5.17 -9.63
CA GLY A 53 0.32 -5.19 -10.87
C GLY A 53 -0.41 -4.50 -12.03
N ASN A 54 0.17 -4.65 -13.23
CA ASN A 54 -0.40 -4.07 -14.46
C ASN A 54 -1.75 -4.70 -14.84
N ASN A 55 -1.99 -5.95 -14.45
CA ASN A 55 -3.23 -6.65 -14.72
C ASN A 55 -3.82 -7.16 -13.40
N LYS A 56 -5.07 -6.79 -13.15
CA LYS A 56 -5.86 -7.31 -12.02
C LYS A 56 -6.38 -8.70 -12.37
N ASP A 57 -6.03 -9.69 -11.55
CA ASP A 57 -6.47 -11.08 -11.66
C ASP A 57 -7.99 -11.16 -11.43
N PRO A 58 -8.77 -11.94 -12.19
CA PRO A 58 -10.20 -12.09 -11.95
C PRO A 58 -10.55 -12.54 -10.52
N ASN A 59 -9.66 -13.29 -9.86
CA ASN A 59 -9.84 -13.79 -8.50
C ASN A 59 -9.16 -12.89 -7.44
N TYR A 60 -8.89 -11.62 -7.76
CA TYR A 60 -8.17 -10.71 -6.86
C TYR A 60 -8.79 -10.61 -5.45
N GLU A 61 -10.11 -10.71 -5.32
CA GLU A 61 -10.80 -10.68 -4.03
C GLU A 61 -10.37 -11.84 -3.13
N GLU A 62 -10.24 -13.05 -3.70
CA GLU A 62 -9.77 -14.23 -2.97
C GLU A 62 -8.29 -14.09 -2.60
N ILE A 63 -7.48 -13.52 -3.50
CA ILE A 63 -6.07 -13.26 -3.26
C ILE A 63 -5.90 -12.29 -2.08
N VAL A 64 -6.66 -11.20 -2.04
CA VAL A 64 -6.63 -10.24 -0.93
C VAL A 64 -7.17 -10.85 0.36
N ASN A 65 -8.26 -11.63 0.31
CA ASN A 65 -8.79 -12.33 1.48
C ASN A 65 -7.80 -13.34 2.08
N THR A 66 -7.02 -14.01 1.24
CA THR A 66 -5.96 -14.92 1.65
C THR A 66 -4.85 -14.19 2.40
N LEU A 67 -4.47 -12.98 1.94
CA LEU A 67 -3.51 -12.12 2.64
C LEU A 67 -4.01 -11.74 4.03
N ILE A 68 -5.25 -11.24 4.13
CA ILE A 68 -5.85 -10.81 5.41
C ILE A 68 -5.86 -11.97 6.40
N THR A 69 -6.35 -13.13 5.98
CA THR A 69 -6.47 -14.31 6.84
C THR A 69 -5.08 -14.78 7.31
N SER A 70 -4.07 -14.70 6.45
CA SER A 70 -2.70 -15.08 6.80
C SER A 70 -2.09 -14.10 7.81
N TYR A 71 -2.33 -12.80 7.65
CA TYR A 71 -1.85 -11.76 8.57
C TYR A 71 -2.56 -11.84 9.93
N GLN A 72 -3.87 -12.12 9.95
CA GLN A 72 -4.62 -12.37 11.18
C GLN A 72 -4.07 -13.59 11.93
N LYS A 73 -3.77 -14.69 11.22
CA LYS A 73 -3.13 -15.89 11.82
C LYS A 73 -1.74 -15.60 12.40
N MET A 74 -1.01 -14.64 11.83
CA MET A 74 0.26 -14.15 12.39
C MET A 74 0.08 -13.23 13.62
N GLY A 75 -1.16 -12.85 13.96
CA GLY A 75 -1.43 -11.88 15.02
C GLY A 75 -1.13 -10.44 14.62
N CYS A 76 -1.03 -10.15 13.31
CA CYS A 76 -0.84 -8.79 12.82
C CYS A 76 -2.12 -7.97 13.07
N ARG A 77 -1.96 -6.77 13.62
CA ARG A 77 -3.06 -5.79 13.70
C ARG A 77 -3.30 -5.18 12.32
N MET A 78 -4.56 -4.87 12.00
CA MET A 78 -4.92 -4.25 10.72
C MET A 78 -4.34 -2.83 10.64
N SER A 79 -3.50 -2.58 9.64
CA SER A 79 -2.96 -1.25 9.33
C SER A 79 -3.89 -0.47 8.40
N LEU A 80 -3.71 0.86 8.29
CA LEU A 80 -4.60 1.71 7.48
C LEU A 80 -4.56 1.31 6.02
N LYS A 81 -3.36 0.94 5.56
CA LYS A 81 -3.13 0.35 4.25
C LYS A 81 -3.89 -0.96 4.06
N LEU A 82 -3.85 -1.85 5.05
CA LEU A 82 -4.54 -3.14 4.94
C LEU A 82 -6.06 -2.94 4.96
N HIS A 83 -6.59 -2.11 5.86
CA HIS A 83 -8.02 -1.81 5.90
C HIS A 83 -8.51 -1.19 4.59
N PHE A 84 -7.76 -0.25 4.02
CA PHE A 84 -8.10 0.36 2.73
C PHE A 84 -8.10 -0.67 1.61
N LEU A 85 -7.07 -1.52 1.57
CA LEU A 85 -6.99 -2.62 0.62
C LEU A 85 -8.19 -3.56 0.72
N CYS A 86 -8.73 -3.79 1.92
CA CYS A 86 -9.89 -4.67 2.12
C CYS A 86 -11.22 -3.99 1.77
N SER A 87 -11.40 -2.75 2.22
CA SER A 87 -12.71 -2.08 2.25
C SER A 87 -13.01 -1.32 0.98
N HIS A 88 -11.99 -1.04 0.17
CA HIS A 88 -12.09 -0.19 -1.02
C HIS A 88 -11.41 -0.86 -2.23
N LEU A 89 -11.61 -2.16 -2.40
CA LEU A 89 -11.10 -2.92 -3.55
C LEU A 89 -11.60 -2.38 -4.91
N ASP A 90 -12.79 -1.81 -4.90
CA ASP A 90 -13.50 -1.15 -6.00
C ASP A 90 -12.90 0.22 -6.36
N PHE A 91 -12.22 0.88 -5.42
CA PHE A 91 -11.54 2.15 -5.66
C PHE A 91 -10.30 1.99 -6.56
N PHE A 92 -9.73 0.79 -6.61
CA PHE A 92 -8.57 0.50 -7.45
C PHE A 92 -8.97 0.29 -8.91
N GLN A 93 -8.38 1.08 -9.80
CA GLN A 93 -8.56 0.94 -11.25
C GLN A 93 -8.12 -0.46 -11.76
N GLU A 94 -8.66 -0.91 -12.89
CA GLU A 94 -8.35 -2.23 -13.47
C GLU A 94 -6.86 -2.41 -13.84
N ASN A 95 -6.16 -1.32 -14.15
CA ASN A 95 -4.72 -1.29 -14.40
C ASN A 95 -4.01 -0.40 -13.37
N LEU A 96 -3.45 -1.02 -12.33
CA LEU A 96 -2.66 -0.33 -11.31
C LEU A 96 -1.20 -0.14 -11.71
N GLY A 97 -0.76 -0.76 -12.81
CA GLY A 97 0.55 -0.51 -13.40
C GLY A 97 0.75 0.94 -13.85
N ASP A 98 -0.36 1.61 -14.19
CA ASP A 98 -0.41 3.02 -14.59
C ASP A 98 -0.81 3.95 -13.44
N PHE A 99 -1.04 3.40 -12.24
CA PHE A 99 -1.06 4.19 -11.01
C PHE A 99 0.37 4.70 -10.83
N SER A 100 0.67 5.87 -11.42
CA SER A 100 2.03 6.37 -11.52
C SER A 100 2.72 6.28 -10.16
N GLU A 101 4.03 6.01 -10.15
CA GLU A 101 4.79 5.95 -8.90
C GLU A 101 4.48 7.17 -8.00
N GLU A 102 4.17 8.32 -8.59
CA GLU A 102 3.71 9.53 -7.90
C GLU A 102 2.39 9.36 -7.12
N HIS A 103 1.34 8.76 -7.70
CA HIS A 103 0.07 8.54 -7.00
C HIS A 103 0.22 7.51 -5.88
N GLY A 104 0.96 6.42 -6.12
CA GLY A 104 1.26 5.40 -5.11
C GLY A 104 2.11 5.95 -3.96
N GLU A 105 3.13 6.75 -4.27
CA GLU A 105 4.00 7.39 -3.29
C GLU A 105 3.23 8.44 -2.47
N ARG A 106 2.38 9.26 -3.10
CA ARG A 106 1.54 10.22 -2.40
C ARG A 106 0.56 9.54 -1.44
N PHE A 107 -0.11 8.48 -1.90
CA PHE A 107 -0.95 7.63 -1.06
C PHE A 107 -0.18 7.08 0.16
N HIS A 108 1.07 6.66 -0.03
CA HIS A 108 1.92 6.22 1.08
C HIS A 108 2.28 7.34 2.06
N GLN A 109 2.54 8.56 1.58
CA GLN A 109 2.84 9.72 2.41
C GLN A 109 1.63 10.18 3.23
N ASP A 110 0.45 10.23 2.62
CA ASP A 110 -0.79 10.67 3.28
C ASP A 110 -1.19 9.69 4.38
N ILE A 111 -1.10 8.38 4.13
CA ILE A 111 -1.33 7.37 5.18
C ILE A 111 -0.30 7.47 6.29
N GLN A 112 0.99 7.67 5.95
CA GLN A 112 2.02 7.83 6.98
C GLN A 112 1.76 9.06 7.84
N LEU A 113 1.29 10.16 7.25
CA LEU A 113 0.90 11.37 7.97
C LEU A 113 -0.28 11.11 8.92
N MET A 114 -1.30 10.38 8.44
CA MET A 114 -2.47 10.00 9.23
C MET A 114 -2.07 9.09 10.41
N GLU A 115 -1.30 8.04 10.15
CA GLU A 115 -0.80 7.13 11.21
C GLU A 115 0.03 7.88 12.27
N ARG A 116 0.84 8.87 11.86
CA ARG A 116 1.59 9.74 12.78
C ARG A 116 0.70 10.67 13.58
N ARG A 117 -0.24 11.37 12.93
CA ARG A 117 -1.14 12.33 13.57
C ARG A 117 -1.98 11.66 14.66
N TYR A 118 -2.47 10.46 14.36
CA TYR A 118 -3.33 9.72 15.27
C TYR A 118 -2.54 8.76 16.18
N GLN A 119 -1.20 8.70 16.07
CA GLN A 119 -0.31 7.82 16.84
C GLN A 119 -0.73 6.34 16.77
N GLY A 120 -1.20 5.91 15.59
CA GLY A 120 -1.74 4.56 15.39
C GLY A 120 -3.06 4.29 16.11
N ARG A 121 -3.75 5.31 16.66
CA ARG A 121 -5.12 5.17 17.15
C ARG A 121 -6.09 5.13 15.99
N TRP A 122 -6.99 4.16 16.04
CA TRP A 122 -8.04 3.95 15.06
C TRP A 122 -9.38 4.33 15.68
N ASP A 123 -9.71 5.61 15.62
CA ASP A 123 -10.97 6.14 16.12
C ASP A 123 -11.85 6.68 14.99
N SER A 124 -13.10 6.99 15.33
CA SER A 124 -14.07 7.51 14.37
C SER A 124 -13.61 8.82 13.72
N ALA A 125 -12.77 9.62 14.39
CA ALA A 125 -12.24 10.87 13.85
C ALA A 125 -11.18 10.60 12.79
N MET A 126 -10.25 9.68 13.03
CA MET A 126 -9.29 9.23 12.02
C MET A 126 -9.99 8.67 10.79
N MET A 127 -11.03 7.86 10.97
CA MET A 127 -11.82 7.31 9.86
C MET A 127 -12.56 8.40 9.08
N GLY A 128 -13.14 9.40 9.77
CA GLY A 128 -13.80 10.54 9.13
C GLY A 128 -12.83 11.39 8.30
N ASP A 129 -11.67 11.73 8.86
CA ASP A 129 -10.63 12.49 8.16
C ASP A 129 -10.08 11.71 6.96
N TYR A 130 -9.94 10.39 7.10
CA TYR A 130 -9.49 9.51 6.03
C TYR A 130 -10.51 9.45 4.89
N MET A 131 -11.79 9.26 5.21
CA MET A 131 -12.87 9.26 4.21
C MET A 131 -12.95 10.61 3.48
N TRP A 132 -12.77 11.73 4.20
CA TRP A 132 -12.73 13.07 3.62
C TRP A 132 -11.54 13.25 2.66
N PHE A 133 -10.38 12.69 3.01
CA PHE A 133 -9.21 12.68 2.15
C PHE A 133 -9.48 11.92 0.84
N LEU A 134 -10.07 10.73 0.92
CA LEU A 134 -10.42 9.91 -0.26
C LEU A 134 -11.41 10.62 -1.21
N ILE A 135 -12.46 11.23 -0.65
CA ILE A 135 -13.45 11.99 -1.44
C ILE A 135 -12.80 13.17 -2.19
N ARG A 136 -11.83 13.85 -1.56
CA ARG A 136 -11.13 14.97 -2.21
C ARG A 136 -10.26 14.56 -3.39
N GLU A 137 -9.61 13.40 -3.32
CA GLU A 137 -8.79 12.89 -4.41
C GLU A 137 -9.69 12.45 -5.59
N ASP A 138 -10.84 11.80 -5.33
CA ASP A 138 -11.82 11.40 -6.35
C ASP A 138 -12.39 12.61 -7.12
N ILE A 139 -12.75 13.69 -6.41
CA ILE A 139 -13.28 14.93 -7.03
C ILE A 139 -12.22 15.66 -7.88
N SER A 140 -10.93 15.43 -7.60
CA SER A 140 -9.82 16.13 -8.26
C SER A 140 -9.52 15.67 -9.70
N GLY A 141 -10.26 14.69 -10.23
CA GLY A 141 -10.28 14.34 -11.66
C GLY A 141 -10.71 15.49 -12.60
N HIS A 142 -11.23 16.61 -12.07
CA HIS A 142 -11.38 17.85 -12.83
C HIS A 142 -10.08 18.65 -12.79
N LYS A 143 -9.32 18.57 -13.90
CA LYS A 143 -8.15 19.39 -14.25
C LYS A 143 -8.11 20.70 -13.48
N ARG A 144 -7.14 20.88 -12.56
CA ARG A 144 -6.75 22.23 -12.13
C ARG A 144 -6.36 22.99 -13.39
N LYS A 145 -7.19 23.94 -13.83
CA LYS A 145 -6.76 24.95 -14.80
C LYS A 145 -5.55 25.64 -14.20
N ALA A 146 -4.37 25.39 -14.76
CA ALA A 146 -3.20 26.20 -14.47
C ALA A 146 -3.58 27.65 -14.77
N ARG A 147 -3.61 28.50 -13.75
CA ARG A 147 -3.56 29.95 -13.97
C ARG A 147 -2.13 30.23 -14.41
N SER A 148 -1.94 30.22 -15.72
CA SER A 148 -0.78 30.83 -16.35
C SER A 148 -0.80 32.31 -15.99
N THR A 149 0.05 32.72 -15.06
CA THR A 149 0.49 34.11 -14.96
C THR A 149 1.72 34.25 -15.84
N VAL A 150 1.50 34.39 -17.15
CA VAL A 150 2.46 35.11 -17.99
C VAL A 150 2.29 36.57 -17.62
N HIS A 151 3.24 37.14 -16.91
CA HIS A 151 3.42 38.58 -16.92
C HIS A 151 4.35 38.90 -18.10
N PHE A 152 3.84 39.77 -18.99
CA PHE A 152 4.59 40.42 -20.06
C PHE A 152 5.75 41.24 -19.50
#